data_AF-A0A5R9CNW7-F1
#
_entry.id   AF-A0A5R9CNW7-F1
#
_cell.length_a   1.000
_cell.length_b   1.000
_cell.length_c   1.000
_cell.angle_alpha   90.00
_cell.angle_beta   90.00
_cell.angle_gamma   90.00
#
_symmetry.space_group_name_H-M   'P 1'
#
loop_
_entity.id
_entity.type
_entity.pdbx_description
1 polymer ?
#
loop_
_entity_poly.entity_id
_entity_poly.type
_entity_poly.pdbx_seq_one_letter_code
_entity_poly.pdbx_strand_id
1 'polypeptide(L)'
;MSNYPWKNAYRFPVGNDLLKTVFQFHNKTVWINYQNNIRVPSAELENWINENSGNESDYRPESWIKKIKLTSTFKPNNIGSIRDFSFKQLSLCMVSKLIIKSFGKNENNFSRRYPSAGGLYTVIPLLYVFNSAGEIESGIYMIDSVKFELLKIVPSIEQNVPLKDSITISQDDSKIPSVYCIGYAINIPASVVKYGLRGYRHALMEVGLMAQAFRESCHELNLGEYCSSSFDDFPLTYESGLNVRDSPICLIQWFGGKKDVIKSE
;
A
#
# COMPACT_ATOMS: atom_id res chain seq x y z
N MET A 1 0.66 -20.81 -29.98
CA MET A 1 -0.20 -19.63 -30.25
C MET A 1 -1.25 -19.56 -29.14
N SER A 2 -1.09 -18.66 -28.19
CA SER A 2 -1.92 -18.57 -26.97
C SER A 2 -3.22 -17.80 -27.22
N ASN A 3 -4.32 -18.52 -27.45
CA ASN A 3 -5.68 -17.98 -27.35
C ASN A 3 -6.17 -18.12 -25.91
N TYR A 4 -6.11 -17.04 -25.13
CA TYR A 4 -6.69 -17.01 -23.78
C TYR A 4 -8.16 -16.54 -23.84
N PRO A 5 -9.15 -17.38 -23.46
CA PRO A 5 -10.58 -17.10 -23.59
C PRO A 5 -11.13 -16.00 -22.65
N TRP A 6 -10.37 -15.57 -21.64
CA TRP A 6 -10.86 -14.64 -20.62
C TRP A 6 -11.01 -13.18 -21.10
N LYS A 7 -10.45 -12.84 -22.27
CA LYS A 7 -10.57 -11.50 -22.88
C LYS A 7 -12.01 -11.10 -23.26
N ASN A 8 -12.99 -12.01 -23.19
CA ASN A 8 -14.42 -11.73 -23.43
C ASN A 8 -15.30 -11.77 -22.16
N ALA A 9 -14.75 -12.04 -20.96
CA ALA A 9 -15.54 -12.36 -19.77
C ALA A 9 -15.85 -11.19 -18.81
N TYR A 10 -15.31 -9.99 -19.03
CA TYR A 10 -15.57 -8.81 -18.18
C TYR A 10 -16.48 -7.76 -18.86
N ARG A 11 -17.57 -8.22 -19.47
CA ARG A 11 -18.73 -7.36 -19.78
C ARG A 11 -19.91 -7.75 -18.89
N PHE A 12 -19.73 -7.67 -17.58
CA PHE A 12 -20.88 -7.45 -16.72
C PHE A 12 -21.18 -5.96 -16.75
N PRO A 13 -22.38 -5.51 -17.16
CA PRO A 13 -22.76 -4.13 -17.01
C PRO A 13 -22.95 -3.88 -15.51
N VAL A 14 -21.87 -3.56 -14.82
CA VAL A 14 -21.99 -2.84 -13.56
C VAL A 14 -22.76 -1.58 -13.92
N GLY A 15 -23.95 -1.40 -13.35
CA GLY A 15 -24.80 -0.26 -13.72
C GLY A 15 -23.99 1.03 -13.59
N ASN A 16 -24.03 1.88 -14.61
CA ASN A 16 -23.25 3.13 -14.63
C ASN A 16 -23.46 3.96 -13.35
N ASP A 17 -24.66 3.90 -12.75
CA ASP A 17 -24.99 4.57 -11.50
C ASP A 17 -24.23 4.03 -10.28
N LEU A 18 -23.96 2.73 -10.22
CA LEU A 18 -23.18 2.11 -9.15
C LEU A 18 -21.72 2.58 -9.21
N LEU A 19 -21.09 2.47 -10.38
CA LEU A 19 -19.71 2.94 -10.57
C LEU A 19 -19.60 4.45 -10.32
N LYS A 20 -20.55 5.23 -10.86
CA LYS A 20 -20.63 6.67 -10.60
C LYS A 20 -20.68 6.97 -9.10
N THR A 21 -21.50 6.25 -8.33
CA THR A 21 -21.59 6.43 -6.88
C THR A 21 -20.26 6.15 -6.19
N VAL A 22 -19.59 5.05 -6.54
CA VAL A 22 -18.29 4.69 -5.96
C VAL A 22 -17.21 5.70 -6.32
N PHE A 23 -17.12 6.11 -7.59
CA PHE A 23 -16.17 7.13 -8.04
C PHE A 23 -16.41 8.47 -7.35
N GLN A 24 -17.68 8.90 -7.23
CA GLN A 24 -18.02 10.13 -6.51
C GLN A 24 -17.62 10.07 -5.03
N PHE A 25 -17.75 8.91 -4.38
CA PHE A 25 -17.32 8.74 -3.00
C PHE A 25 -15.80 8.71 -2.89
N HIS A 26 -15.11 7.94 -3.72
CA HIS A 26 -13.64 7.87 -3.75
C HIS A 26 -13.03 9.27 -3.99
N ASN A 27 -13.56 10.04 -4.93
CA ASN A 27 -13.07 11.40 -5.21
C ASN A 27 -13.30 12.39 -4.05
N LYS A 28 -14.09 12.05 -3.02
CA LYS A 28 -14.20 12.85 -1.80
C LYS A 28 -13.11 12.53 -0.77
N THR A 29 -12.37 11.44 -0.96
CA THR A 29 -11.29 11.01 -0.07
C THR A 29 -9.90 11.30 -0.60
N VAL A 30 -9.79 11.70 -1.88
CA VAL A 30 -8.50 12.03 -2.51
C VAL A 30 -7.91 13.30 -1.93
N TRP A 31 -6.59 13.29 -1.78
CA TRP A 31 -5.79 14.47 -1.50
C TRP A 31 -5.26 15.01 -2.83
N ILE A 32 -5.54 16.29 -3.11
CA ILE A 32 -4.92 17.02 -4.21
C ILE A 32 -4.15 18.19 -3.61
N ASN A 33 -2.83 18.22 -3.80
CA ASN A 33 -1.98 19.27 -3.26
C ASN A 33 -1.76 20.35 -4.32
N TYR A 34 -2.57 21.40 -4.30
CA TYR A 34 -2.43 22.55 -5.20
C TYR A 34 -1.45 23.64 -4.69
N GLN A 35 -0.54 23.30 -3.78
CA GLN A 35 0.25 24.20 -2.93
C GLN A 35 -0.48 24.62 -1.64
N ASN A 36 0.09 24.23 -0.50
CA ASN A 36 0.02 24.89 0.83
C ASN A 36 -1.27 24.89 1.67
N ASN A 37 -2.29 24.07 1.38
CA ASN A 37 -3.39 23.88 2.35
C ASN A 37 -3.20 22.63 3.21
N ILE A 38 -2.04 22.51 3.88
CA ILE A 38 -1.97 21.67 5.08
C ILE A 38 -3.00 22.29 6.05
N ARG A 39 -4.10 21.58 6.29
CA ARG A 39 -5.01 21.96 7.39
C ARG A 39 -4.21 21.81 8.68
N VAL A 40 -3.63 22.91 9.13
CA VAL A 40 -3.09 23.01 10.48
C VAL A 40 -4.27 22.78 11.41
N PRO A 41 -4.27 21.71 12.23
CA PRO A 41 -5.35 21.50 13.18
C PRO A 41 -5.46 22.72 14.11
N SER A 42 -6.67 23.07 14.53
CA SER A 42 -6.80 24.10 15.59
C SER A 42 -6.11 23.60 16.86
N ALA A 43 -5.64 24.50 17.72
CA ALA A 43 -5.03 24.12 19.00
C ALA A 43 -5.95 23.20 19.84
N GLU A 44 -7.27 23.42 19.77
CA GLU A 44 -8.28 22.54 20.38
C GLU A 44 -8.27 21.13 19.77
N LEU A 45 -8.18 21.02 18.44
CA LEU A 45 -8.08 19.73 17.76
C LEU A 45 -6.74 19.05 18.02
N GLU A 46 -5.63 19.79 18.09
CA GLU A 46 -4.31 19.22 18.47
C GLU A 46 -4.34 18.65 19.88
N ASN A 47 -4.89 19.40 20.85
CA ASN A 47 -5.07 18.92 22.21
C ASN A 47 -5.94 17.67 22.23
N TRP A 48 -7.07 17.68 21.53
CA TRP A 48 -7.95 16.52 21.43
C TRP A 48 -7.23 15.31 20.83
N ILE A 49 -6.46 15.48 19.74
CA ILE A 49 -5.67 14.41 19.13
C ILE A 49 -4.65 13.87 20.13
N ASN A 50 -3.91 14.73 20.83
CA ASN A 50 -2.90 14.33 21.81
C ASN A 50 -3.51 13.56 22.99
N GLU A 51 -4.69 13.97 23.46
CA GLU A 51 -5.42 13.31 24.54
C GLU A 51 -6.05 11.97 24.11
N ASN A 52 -6.40 11.82 22.83
CA ASN A 52 -7.14 10.67 22.31
C ASN A 52 -6.31 9.76 21.38
N SER A 53 -4.97 9.87 21.41
CA SER A 53 -4.07 9.01 20.64
C SER A 53 -3.20 8.13 21.55
N GLY A 54 -2.66 7.04 21.00
CA GLY A 54 -1.87 6.09 21.77
C GLY A 54 -2.70 5.29 22.78
N ASN A 55 -2.21 5.15 24.02
CA ASN A 55 -2.81 4.28 25.03
C ASN A 55 -4.21 4.71 25.48
N GLU A 56 -4.55 5.99 25.30
CA GLU A 56 -5.86 6.56 25.65
C GLU A 56 -6.87 6.45 24.50
N SER A 57 -6.44 6.02 23.30
CA SER A 57 -7.33 5.81 22.14
C SER A 57 -8.17 4.53 22.22
N ASP A 58 -7.79 3.60 23.10
CA ASP A 58 -8.52 2.35 23.27
C ASP A 58 -9.89 2.61 23.89
N TYR A 59 -10.95 2.43 23.10
CA TYR A 59 -12.31 2.46 23.64
C TYR A 59 -12.48 1.41 24.75
N ARG A 60 -12.91 1.87 25.93
CA ARG A 60 -13.28 1.00 27.05
C ARG A 60 -14.75 1.25 27.37
N PRO A 61 -15.56 0.19 27.52
CA PRO A 61 -16.94 0.36 27.92
C PRO A 61 -17.01 0.95 29.34
N GLU A 62 -17.99 1.82 29.59
CA GLU A 62 -18.18 2.47 30.90
C GLU A 62 -18.56 1.49 32.01
N SER A 63 -19.15 0.34 31.65
CA SER A 63 -19.51 -0.72 32.59
C SER A 63 -19.21 -2.11 32.04
N TRP A 64 -18.84 -3.03 32.93
CA TRP A 64 -18.62 -4.44 32.62
C TRP A 64 -19.12 -5.33 33.76
N ILE A 65 -19.62 -6.51 33.38
CA ILE A 65 -20.15 -7.49 34.34
C ILE A 65 -19.02 -8.33 34.97
N LYS A 66 -17.99 -8.67 34.19
CA LYS A 66 -16.86 -9.49 34.64
C LYS A 66 -15.61 -9.16 33.85
N LYS A 67 -14.47 -9.08 34.55
CA LYS A 67 -13.14 -8.95 33.95
C LYS A 67 -12.40 -10.27 34.05
N ILE A 68 -11.85 -10.75 32.94
CA ILE A 68 -10.98 -11.93 32.89
C ILE A 68 -9.57 -11.44 32.59
N LYS A 69 -8.62 -11.75 33.49
CA LYS A 69 -7.21 -11.40 33.28
C LYS A 69 -6.55 -12.47 32.42
N LEU A 70 -5.93 -12.07 31.32
CA LEU A 70 -5.11 -12.97 30.50
C LEU A 70 -3.76 -13.23 31.19
N THR A 71 -3.25 -14.45 31.08
CA THR A 71 -1.93 -14.84 31.60
C THR A 71 -0.83 -14.29 30.69
N SER A 72 -0.04 -13.33 31.18
CA SER A 72 1.02 -12.69 30.39
C SER A 72 2.38 -13.36 30.59
N THR A 73 2.54 -14.59 30.09
CA THR A 73 3.88 -15.19 29.94
C THR A 73 4.61 -14.65 28.71
N PHE A 74 3.88 -14.01 27.80
CA PHE A 74 4.40 -13.44 26.55
C PHE A 74 4.28 -11.92 26.60
N LYS A 75 5.37 -11.23 26.30
CA LYS A 75 5.35 -9.79 26.00
C LYS A 75 5.39 -9.62 24.48
N PRO A 76 4.49 -8.81 23.90
CA PRO A 76 4.55 -8.52 22.47
C PRO A 76 5.88 -7.82 22.15
N ASN A 77 6.55 -8.26 21.08
CA ASN A 77 7.78 -7.65 20.59
C ASN A 77 7.52 -7.06 19.20
N ASN A 78 6.66 -6.04 19.14
CA ASN A 78 6.29 -5.39 17.90
C ASN A 78 7.40 -4.40 17.51
N ILE A 79 7.99 -4.59 16.33
CA ILE A 79 9.10 -3.75 15.81
C ILE A 79 8.62 -2.31 15.49
N GLY A 80 7.34 -2.16 15.13
CA GLY A 80 6.77 -0.88 14.69
C GLY A 80 7.27 -0.44 13.30
N SER A 81 6.78 0.71 12.84
CA SER A 81 7.17 1.30 11.55
C SER A 81 8.62 1.80 11.60
N ILE A 82 9.42 1.45 10.59
CA ILE A 82 10.81 1.92 10.45
C ILE A 82 10.86 2.91 9.28
N ARG A 83 11.29 4.14 9.57
CA ARG A 83 11.32 5.25 8.61
C ARG A 83 12.72 5.63 8.13
N ASP A 84 13.76 5.11 8.79
CA ASP A 84 15.16 5.33 8.45
C ASP A 84 15.76 4.18 7.65
N PHE A 85 15.93 4.41 6.35
CA PHE A 85 16.42 3.40 5.41
C PHE A 85 17.87 3.63 4.98
N SER A 86 18.58 2.53 4.81
CA SER A 86 19.80 2.49 4.02
C SER A 86 19.43 2.64 2.54
N PHE A 87 20.15 3.50 1.82
CA PHE A 87 20.01 3.65 0.37
C PHE A 87 20.76 2.56 -0.41
N LYS A 88 21.26 1.52 0.26
CA LYS A 88 21.85 0.34 -0.39
C LYS A 88 20.75 -0.44 -1.11
N GLN A 89 20.97 -0.73 -2.38
CA GLN A 89 20.10 -1.58 -3.19
C GLN A 89 19.98 -2.98 -2.58
N LEU A 90 18.79 -3.56 -2.64
CA LEU A 90 18.55 -4.96 -2.32
C LEU A 90 18.95 -5.81 -3.54
N SER A 91 19.51 -7.00 -3.31
CA SER A 91 19.73 -7.95 -4.41
C SER A 91 18.41 -8.40 -5.02
N LEU A 92 18.43 -8.79 -6.29
CA LEU A 92 17.24 -9.35 -6.95
C LEU A 92 16.69 -10.54 -6.15
N CYS A 93 17.56 -11.42 -5.65
CA CYS A 93 17.18 -12.56 -4.81
C CYS A 93 16.39 -12.13 -3.54
N MET A 94 16.79 -11.03 -2.90
CA MET A 94 16.08 -10.51 -1.72
C MET A 94 14.70 -9.96 -2.11
N VAL A 95 14.62 -9.17 -3.18
CA VAL A 95 13.35 -8.63 -3.69
C VAL A 95 12.41 -9.75 -4.13
N SER A 96 12.91 -10.76 -4.85
CA SER A 96 12.13 -11.94 -5.23
C SER A 96 11.56 -12.67 -4.02
N LYS A 97 12.38 -12.94 -2.99
CA LYS A 97 11.92 -13.58 -1.75
C LYS A 97 10.81 -12.77 -1.07
N LEU A 98 11.00 -11.45 -0.97
CA LEU A 98 10.02 -10.55 -0.36
C LEU A 98 8.68 -10.57 -1.11
N ILE A 99 8.72 -10.42 -2.44
CA ILE A 99 7.53 -10.39 -3.30
C ILE A 99 6.80 -11.73 -3.26
N ILE A 100 7.52 -12.85 -3.41
CA ILE A 100 6.92 -14.18 -3.42
C ILE A 100 6.25 -14.47 -2.06
N LYS A 101 6.92 -14.15 -0.95
CA LYS A 101 6.34 -14.32 0.40
C LYS A 101 5.11 -13.46 0.65
N SER A 102 5.10 -12.23 0.11
CA SER A 102 4.04 -11.26 0.38
C SER A 102 2.81 -11.49 -0.50
N PHE A 103 3.05 -11.64 -1.80
CA PHE A 103 2.01 -11.53 -2.83
C PHE A 103 1.83 -12.80 -3.65
N GLY A 104 2.74 -13.77 -3.49
CA GLY A 104 2.76 -14.97 -4.29
C GLY A 104 1.47 -15.78 -4.17
N LYS A 105 1.01 -16.29 -5.30
CA LYS A 105 -0.15 -17.15 -5.38
C LYS A 105 0.26 -18.61 -5.18
N ASN A 106 -0.46 -19.31 -4.31
CA ASN A 106 -0.31 -20.75 -4.14
C ASN A 106 -0.87 -21.48 -5.37
N GLU A 107 -0.05 -22.35 -5.96
CA GLU A 107 -0.39 -23.13 -7.16
C GLU A 107 -1.58 -24.07 -6.96
N ASN A 108 -1.78 -24.57 -5.73
CA ASN A 108 -2.78 -25.61 -5.46
C ASN A 108 -4.20 -25.08 -5.25
N ASN A 109 -4.35 -23.87 -4.71
CA ASN A 109 -5.66 -23.39 -4.23
C ASN A 109 -5.91 -21.90 -4.51
N PHE A 110 -5.08 -21.27 -5.36
CA PHE A 110 -5.20 -19.86 -5.75
C PHE A 110 -5.08 -18.86 -4.59
N SER A 111 -4.80 -19.32 -3.36
CA SER A 111 -4.73 -18.46 -2.19
C SER A 111 -3.44 -17.66 -2.16
N ARG A 112 -3.47 -16.51 -1.50
CA ARG A 112 -2.29 -15.71 -1.17
C ARG A 112 -2.13 -15.64 0.34
N ARG A 113 -1.02 -15.06 0.81
CA ARG A 113 -0.79 -14.80 2.24
C ARG A 113 -1.88 -13.92 2.88
N TYR A 114 -2.58 -13.13 2.06
CA TYR A 114 -3.74 -12.34 2.46
C TYR A 114 -5.01 -12.86 1.78
N PRO A 115 -6.18 -12.79 2.44
CA PRO A 115 -7.45 -13.13 1.84
C PRO A 115 -7.99 -11.99 0.97
N SER A 116 -8.88 -12.34 0.05
CA SER A 116 -9.66 -11.39 -0.76
C SER A 116 -11.13 -11.82 -0.75
N ALA A 117 -12.04 -10.86 -0.65
CA ALA A 117 -13.48 -11.15 -0.60
C ALA A 117 -13.92 -11.88 -1.87
N GLY A 118 -14.41 -13.10 -1.72
CA GLY A 118 -14.83 -13.93 -2.84
C GLY A 118 -13.69 -14.39 -3.76
N GLY A 119 -12.44 -14.25 -3.34
CA GLY A 119 -11.26 -14.64 -4.13
C GLY A 119 -11.01 -13.79 -5.37
N LEU A 120 -11.48 -12.54 -5.40
CA LEU A 120 -11.41 -11.68 -6.58
C LEU A 120 -10.03 -11.05 -6.80
N TYR A 121 -9.27 -10.82 -5.73
CA TYR A 121 -7.92 -10.23 -5.74
C TYR A 121 -7.83 -8.97 -6.60
N THR A 122 -8.55 -7.92 -6.18
CA THR A 122 -8.75 -6.71 -6.99
C THR A 122 -7.72 -5.62 -6.72
N VAL A 123 -6.82 -5.82 -5.76
CA VAL A 123 -5.71 -4.90 -5.48
C VAL A 123 -4.49 -5.25 -6.35
N ILE A 124 -3.95 -4.23 -7.00
CA ILE A 124 -2.80 -4.29 -7.91
C ILE A 124 -1.58 -3.72 -7.17
N PRO A 125 -0.57 -4.54 -6.86
CA PRO A 125 0.69 -4.07 -6.31
C PRO A 125 1.63 -3.54 -7.40
N LEU A 126 2.17 -2.35 -7.17
CA LEU A 126 3.21 -1.74 -7.97
C LEU A 126 4.49 -1.62 -7.16
N LEU A 127 5.62 -2.03 -7.72
CA LEU A 127 6.95 -1.77 -7.18
C LEU A 127 7.54 -0.53 -7.85
N TYR A 128 7.91 0.47 -7.05
CA TYR A 128 8.66 1.64 -7.46
C TYR A 128 10.13 1.43 -7.13
N VAL A 129 11.00 1.73 -8.09
CA VAL A 129 12.45 1.70 -7.93
C VAL A 129 12.99 3.07 -8.32
N PHE A 130 13.46 3.84 -7.34
CA PHE A 130 13.87 5.24 -7.55
C PHE A 130 15.34 5.43 -7.95
N ASN A 131 16.13 4.34 -7.97
CA ASN A 131 17.56 4.38 -8.29
C ASN A 131 17.95 3.16 -9.14
N SER A 132 18.73 3.36 -10.20
CA SER A 132 19.18 2.35 -11.17
C SER A 132 20.49 1.62 -10.81
N ALA A 133 21.13 1.93 -9.69
CA ALA A 133 22.42 1.36 -9.31
C ALA A 133 22.40 -0.15 -8.91
N GLY A 134 21.33 -0.89 -9.21
CA GLY A 134 21.14 -2.30 -8.83
C GLY A 134 20.72 -3.19 -10.00
N GLU A 135 20.45 -4.47 -9.72
CA GLU A 135 19.97 -5.44 -10.72
C GLU A 135 18.57 -5.13 -11.26
N ILE A 136 17.79 -4.36 -10.50
CA ILE A 136 16.47 -3.87 -10.91
C ILE A 136 16.62 -2.40 -11.26
N GLU A 137 16.47 -2.08 -12.53
CA GLU A 137 16.57 -0.70 -13.01
C GLU A 137 15.49 0.19 -12.41
N SER A 138 15.76 1.50 -12.39
CA SER A 138 14.74 2.50 -12.05
C SER A 138 13.50 2.36 -12.93
N GLY A 139 12.33 2.52 -12.30
CA GLY A 139 11.03 2.52 -12.94
C GLY A 139 9.90 2.03 -12.04
N ILE A 140 8.73 1.81 -12.64
CA ILE A 140 7.55 1.27 -11.96
C ILE A 140 7.19 -0.06 -12.59
N TYR A 141 7.02 -1.07 -11.75
CA TYR A 141 6.77 -2.44 -12.15
C TYR A 141 5.43 -2.92 -11.57
N MET A 142 4.57 -3.46 -12.42
CA MET A 142 3.45 -4.27 -11.93
C MET A 142 3.97 -5.65 -11.54
N ILE A 143 3.59 -6.13 -10.35
CA ILE A 143 4.03 -7.45 -9.87
C ILE A 143 3.07 -8.52 -10.41
N ASP A 144 3.58 -9.43 -11.24
CA ASP A 144 2.86 -10.64 -11.63
C ASP A 144 3.03 -11.71 -10.54
N SER A 145 2.05 -11.76 -9.65
CA SER A 145 1.98 -12.75 -8.56
C SER A 145 1.79 -14.21 -8.98
N VAL A 146 1.49 -14.48 -10.24
CA VAL A 146 1.31 -15.85 -10.77
C VAL A 146 2.63 -16.38 -11.32
N LYS A 147 3.33 -15.57 -12.10
CA LYS A 147 4.61 -15.94 -12.71
C LYS A 147 5.83 -15.54 -11.88
N PHE A 148 5.63 -14.74 -10.84
CA PHE A 148 6.68 -14.13 -10.02
C PHE A 148 7.62 -13.24 -10.84
N GLU A 149 7.03 -12.44 -11.73
CA GLU A 149 7.74 -11.53 -12.64
C GLU A 149 7.46 -10.06 -12.31
N LEU A 150 8.42 -9.19 -12.62
CA LEU A 150 8.26 -7.73 -12.56
C LEU A 150 8.01 -7.20 -13.98
N LEU A 151 6.81 -6.67 -14.21
CA LEU A 151 6.42 -6.12 -15.51
C LEU A 151 6.67 -4.61 -15.50
N LYS A 152 7.74 -4.14 -16.14
CA LYS A 152 8.07 -2.71 -16.20
C LYS A 152 7.00 -1.97 -17.01
N ILE A 153 6.20 -1.14 -16.35
CA ILE A 153 5.08 -0.39 -16.96
C ILE A 153 5.41 1.09 -17.14
N VAL A 154 6.30 1.63 -16.31
CA VAL A 154 6.88 2.96 -16.48
C VAL A 154 8.40 2.82 -16.58
N PRO A 155 9.05 3.47 -17.55
CA PRO A 155 10.51 3.55 -17.65
C PRO A 155 11.14 4.21 -16.43
N SER A 156 12.41 4.65 -16.53
CA SER A 156 13.10 5.30 -15.42
C SER A 156 12.29 6.46 -14.81
N ILE A 157 12.21 6.47 -13.48
CA ILE A 157 11.55 7.51 -12.68
C ILE A 157 12.55 8.39 -11.92
N GLU A 158 13.85 8.23 -12.18
CA GLU A 158 14.92 8.99 -11.51
C GLU A 158 14.80 10.50 -11.71
N GLN A 159 14.31 10.93 -12.86
CA GLN A 159 14.14 12.36 -13.20
C GLN A 159 12.67 12.78 -13.25
N ASN A 160 11.74 11.90 -12.88
CA ASN A 160 10.32 12.22 -12.86
C ASN A 160 9.98 13.05 -11.62
N VAL A 161 10.11 14.38 -11.74
CA VAL A 161 9.80 15.34 -10.68
C VAL A 161 8.32 15.27 -10.26
N PRO A 162 7.33 15.29 -11.17
CA PRO A 162 5.91 15.15 -10.80
C PRO A 162 5.60 13.91 -9.94
N LEU A 163 6.17 12.75 -10.26
CA LEU A 163 6.01 11.55 -9.47
C LEU A 163 6.61 11.69 -8.07
N LYS A 164 7.82 12.25 -7.98
CA LYS A 164 8.50 12.42 -6.69
C LYS A 164 7.75 13.38 -5.78
N ASP A 165 7.31 14.52 -6.32
CA ASP A 165 6.56 15.52 -5.56
C ASP A 165 5.20 14.97 -5.10
N SER A 166 4.53 14.17 -5.94
CA SER A 166 3.25 13.56 -5.57
C SER A 166 3.38 12.45 -4.54
N ILE A 167 4.50 11.72 -4.47
CA ILE A 167 4.67 10.59 -3.53
C ILE A 167 5.28 10.98 -2.18
N THR A 168 5.81 12.20 -2.02
CA THR A 168 6.51 12.66 -0.79
C THR A 168 5.89 13.90 -0.11
N ILE A 169 4.60 14.16 -0.32
CA ILE A 169 3.90 15.39 0.13
C ILE A 169 4.20 15.83 1.56
N SER A 170 4.26 14.91 2.53
CA SER A 170 4.38 15.25 3.95
C SER A 170 5.81 15.22 4.47
N GLN A 171 6.82 15.32 3.61
CA GLN A 171 8.22 15.36 4.03
C GLN A 171 8.75 16.76 3.84
N ASP A 172 9.29 17.35 4.90
CA ASP A 172 9.77 18.75 4.95
C ASP A 172 10.77 19.10 3.82
N ASP A 173 11.39 18.11 3.18
CA ASP A 173 12.37 18.28 2.10
C ASP A 173 11.98 17.59 0.76
N SER A 174 10.73 17.14 0.58
CA SER A 174 10.30 16.30 -0.58
C SER A 174 11.19 15.07 -0.84
N LYS A 175 11.96 14.64 0.18
CA LYS A 175 13.00 13.64 0.03
C LYS A 175 12.39 12.25 -0.09
N ILE A 176 12.91 11.47 -1.02
CA ILE A 176 12.53 10.07 -1.18
C ILE A 176 13.07 9.27 0.02
N PRO A 177 12.22 8.59 0.81
CA PRO A 177 12.63 7.88 2.03
C PRO A 177 13.55 6.69 1.77
N SER A 178 13.23 5.94 0.72
CA SER A 178 13.91 4.70 0.37
C SER A 178 14.02 4.54 -1.14
N VAL A 179 14.96 3.71 -1.58
CA VAL A 179 15.09 3.28 -2.98
C VAL A 179 13.82 2.60 -3.48
N TYR A 180 13.06 1.95 -2.60
CA TYR A 180 11.89 1.16 -2.97
C TYR A 180 10.61 1.60 -2.26
N CYS A 181 9.51 1.47 -2.97
CA CYS A 181 8.16 1.66 -2.46
C CYS A 181 7.21 0.64 -3.10
N ILE A 182 6.18 0.21 -2.37
CA ILE A 182 5.02 -0.50 -2.93
C ILE A 182 3.84 0.46 -2.99
N GLY A 183 3.17 0.55 -4.14
CA GLY A 183 1.86 1.19 -4.27
C GLY A 183 0.75 0.15 -4.38
N TYR A 184 -0.36 0.37 -3.69
CA TYR A 184 -1.53 -0.50 -3.68
C TYR A 184 -2.69 0.18 -4.41
N ALA A 185 -2.90 -0.18 -5.67
CA ALA A 185 -4.00 0.33 -6.47
C ALA A 185 -5.22 -0.60 -6.43
N ILE A 186 -6.43 -0.06 -6.46
CA ILE A 186 -7.66 -0.85 -6.49
C ILE A 186 -8.25 -0.86 -7.89
N ASN A 187 -8.45 -2.02 -8.50
CA ASN A 187 -9.32 -2.12 -9.67
C ASN A 187 -10.79 -1.98 -9.24
N ILE A 188 -11.31 -0.75 -9.25
CA ILE A 188 -12.66 -0.44 -8.76
C ILE A 188 -13.72 -1.24 -9.53
N PRO A 189 -13.74 -1.28 -10.89
CA PRO A 189 -14.72 -2.05 -11.63
C PRO A 189 -14.75 -3.54 -11.24
N ALA A 190 -13.58 -4.16 -11.05
CA ALA A 190 -13.50 -5.55 -10.61
C ALA A 190 -13.98 -5.73 -9.15
N SER A 191 -13.69 -4.77 -8.27
CA SER A 191 -14.07 -4.87 -6.85
C SER A 191 -15.58 -4.90 -6.62
N VAL A 192 -16.34 -4.16 -7.42
CA VAL A 192 -17.79 -4.00 -7.23
C VAL A 192 -18.62 -5.02 -8.00
N VAL A 193 -18.01 -5.79 -8.91
CA VAL A 193 -18.75 -6.69 -9.83
C VAL A 193 -19.60 -7.73 -9.10
N LYS A 194 -19.12 -8.23 -7.96
CA LYS A 194 -19.79 -9.30 -7.18
C LYS A 194 -20.59 -8.77 -6.00
N TYR A 195 -20.13 -7.69 -5.37
CA TYR A 195 -20.65 -7.22 -4.08
C TYR A 195 -21.23 -5.80 -4.12
N GLY A 196 -21.34 -5.17 -5.30
CA GLY A 196 -21.82 -3.81 -5.44
C GLY A 196 -21.00 -2.82 -4.60
N LEU A 197 -21.67 -1.88 -3.92
CA LEU A 197 -21.02 -0.89 -3.04
C LEU A 197 -20.18 -1.53 -1.93
N ARG A 198 -20.55 -2.71 -1.42
CA ARG A 198 -19.76 -3.43 -0.42
C ARG A 198 -18.42 -3.90 -0.98
N GLY A 199 -18.35 -4.12 -2.30
CA GLY A 199 -17.12 -4.48 -3.01
C GLY A 199 -16.01 -3.44 -2.85
N TYR A 200 -16.35 -2.15 -2.92
CA TYR A 200 -15.38 -1.07 -2.68
C TYR A 200 -14.81 -1.12 -1.25
N ARG A 201 -15.66 -1.35 -0.25
CA ARG A 201 -15.22 -1.55 1.14
C ARG A 201 -14.31 -2.78 1.27
N HIS A 202 -14.64 -3.88 0.60
CA HIS A 202 -13.82 -5.08 0.60
C HIS A 202 -12.44 -4.83 -0.03
N ALA A 203 -12.36 -4.05 -1.11
CA ALA A 203 -11.09 -3.71 -1.72
C ALA A 203 -10.20 -2.85 -0.80
N LEU A 204 -10.77 -1.88 -0.07
CA LEU A 204 -10.01 -1.12 0.93
C LEU A 204 -9.48 -2.00 2.08
N MET A 205 -10.29 -2.98 2.54
CA MET A 205 -9.81 -3.97 3.52
C MET A 205 -8.70 -4.85 2.93
N GLU A 206 -8.82 -5.25 1.67
CA GLU A 206 -7.79 -6.02 0.95
C GLU A 206 -6.47 -5.23 0.86
N VAL A 207 -6.50 -3.92 0.59
CA VAL A 207 -5.31 -3.06 0.62
C VAL A 207 -4.59 -3.17 1.98
N GLY A 208 -5.33 -3.05 3.09
CA GLY A 208 -4.75 -3.16 4.43
C GLY A 208 -4.19 -4.55 4.73
N LEU A 209 -4.92 -5.62 4.35
CA LEU A 209 -4.46 -7.01 4.52
C LEU A 209 -3.20 -7.30 3.70
N MET A 210 -3.13 -6.77 2.48
CA MET A 210 -2.00 -6.93 1.59
C MET A 210 -0.76 -6.18 2.09
N ALA A 211 -0.93 -4.95 2.57
CA ALA A 211 0.14 -4.18 3.20
C ALA A 211 0.66 -4.83 4.49
N GLN A 212 -0.22 -5.45 5.28
CA GLN A 212 0.19 -6.22 6.46
C GLN A 212 0.97 -7.48 6.08
N ALA A 213 0.53 -8.22 5.06
CA ALA A 213 1.26 -9.40 4.57
C ALA A 213 2.67 -9.03 4.06
N PHE A 214 2.81 -7.86 3.42
CA PHE A 214 4.10 -7.30 3.03
C PHE A 214 4.95 -6.91 4.24
N ARG A 215 4.38 -6.21 5.24
CA ARG A 215 5.05 -5.88 6.51
C ARG A 215 5.64 -7.12 7.19
N GLU A 216 4.85 -8.17 7.37
CA GLU A 216 5.34 -9.41 7.99
C GLU A 216 6.50 -10.03 7.20
N SER A 217 6.42 -9.99 5.88
CA SER A 217 7.48 -10.51 5.01
C SER A 217 8.76 -9.65 5.09
N CYS A 218 8.65 -8.32 5.22
CA CYS A 218 9.77 -7.43 5.50
C CYS A 218 10.42 -7.79 6.85
N HIS A 219 9.62 -7.98 7.91
CA HIS A 219 10.12 -8.32 9.24
C HIS A 219 10.86 -9.66 9.27
N GLU A 220 10.30 -10.69 8.62
CA GLU A 220 10.96 -12.00 8.46
C GLU A 220 12.31 -11.92 7.73
N LEU A 221 12.48 -10.93 6.85
CA LEU A 221 13.71 -10.70 6.08
C LEU A 221 14.60 -9.60 6.68
N ASN A 222 14.28 -9.14 7.90
CA ASN A 222 14.97 -8.06 8.61
C ASN A 222 15.06 -6.73 7.83
N LEU A 223 14.04 -6.44 7.02
CA LEU A 223 13.87 -5.15 6.35
C LEU A 223 13.05 -4.19 7.21
N GLY A 224 13.21 -2.89 6.98
CA GLY A 224 12.32 -1.88 7.51
C GLY A 224 11.18 -1.61 6.53
N GLU A 225 10.03 -1.16 7.05
CA GLU A 225 8.98 -0.57 6.23
C GLU A 225 8.12 0.42 7.01
N TYR A 226 7.39 1.27 6.29
CA TYR A 226 6.23 1.96 6.83
C TYR A 226 5.20 2.29 5.75
N CYS A 227 3.92 2.27 6.12
CA CYS A 227 2.83 2.72 5.24
C CYS A 227 2.65 4.25 5.32
N SER A 228 2.28 4.85 4.19
CA SER A 228 1.90 6.26 4.09
C SER A 228 0.66 6.41 3.22
N SER A 229 -0.22 7.34 3.60
CA SER A 229 -1.31 7.84 2.77
C SER A 229 -1.10 9.32 2.39
N SER A 230 0.09 9.85 2.66
CA SER A 230 0.45 11.25 2.37
C SER A 230 1.04 11.36 0.96
N PHE A 231 0.19 11.33 -0.05
CA PHE A 231 0.54 11.48 -1.46
C PHE A 231 -0.60 12.15 -2.24
N ASP A 232 -0.31 12.67 -3.44
CA ASP A 232 -1.33 13.26 -4.33
C ASP A 232 -1.95 12.14 -5.16
N ASP A 233 -3.21 11.79 -4.88
CA ASP A 233 -3.84 10.60 -5.44
C ASP A 233 -3.85 10.61 -6.98
N PHE A 234 -4.18 11.76 -7.59
CA PHE A 234 -4.33 11.83 -9.05
C PHE A 234 -2.99 11.83 -9.80
N PRO A 235 -2.02 12.73 -9.51
CA PRO A 235 -0.70 12.70 -10.12
C PRO A 235 0.03 11.40 -9.84
N LEU A 236 0.01 10.87 -8.60
CA LEU A 236 0.68 9.61 -8.30
C LEU A 236 0.10 8.48 -9.15
N THR A 237 -1.22 8.37 -9.24
CA THR A 237 -1.86 7.31 -10.04
C THR A 237 -1.57 7.48 -11.53
N TYR A 238 -1.64 8.70 -12.05
CA TYR A 238 -1.36 9.00 -13.46
C TYR A 238 0.10 8.71 -13.85
N GLU A 239 1.05 9.23 -13.07
CA GLU A 239 2.49 9.02 -13.28
C GLU A 239 2.90 7.55 -13.09
N SER A 240 2.08 6.77 -12.38
CA SER A 240 2.25 5.31 -12.26
C SER A 240 1.75 4.52 -13.47
N GLY A 241 1.26 5.19 -14.52
CA GLY A 241 0.74 4.56 -15.72
C GLY A 241 -0.64 3.92 -15.54
N LEU A 242 -1.36 4.29 -14.48
CA LEU A 242 -2.69 3.78 -14.17
C LEU A 242 -3.79 4.78 -14.56
N ASN A 243 -5.01 4.26 -14.73
CA ASN A 243 -6.19 5.08 -14.91
C ASN A 243 -6.64 5.64 -13.55
N VAL A 244 -6.62 6.96 -13.38
CA VAL A 244 -6.99 7.66 -12.13
C VAL A 244 -8.41 7.34 -11.63
N ARG A 245 -9.33 7.01 -12.53
CA ARG A 245 -10.73 6.69 -12.19
C ARG A 245 -10.88 5.22 -11.81
N ASP A 246 -10.33 4.32 -12.64
CA ASP A 246 -10.62 2.90 -12.54
C ASP A 246 -9.66 2.15 -11.61
N SER A 247 -8.43 2.66 -11.47
CA SER A 247 -7.33 2.02 -10.73
C SER A 247 -6.56 2.99 -9.82
N PRO A 248 -7.22 3.75 -8.92
CA PRO A 248 -6.53 4.67 -8.02
C PRO A 248 -5.62 3.95 -7.03
N ILE A 249 -4.47 4.57 -6.73
CA ILE A 249 -3.59 4.15 -5.63
C ILE A 249 -4.20 4.63 -4.30
N CYS A 250 -4.39 3.71 -3.36
CA CYS A 250 -5.05 4.00 -2.08
C CYS A 250 -4.08 3.95 -0.88
N LEU A 251 -2.90 3.38 -1.07
CA LEU A 251 -1.87 3.29 -0.03
C LEU A 251 -0.50 3.13 -0.69
N ILE A 252 0.54 3.68 -0.06
CA ILE A 252 1.93 3.37 -0.39
C ILE A 252 2.65 2.81 0.83
N GLN A 253 3.73 2.06 0.61
CA GLN A 253 4.55 1.48 1.66
C GLN A 253 6.01 1.51 1.28
N TRP A 254 6.77 2.37 1.96
CA TRP A 254 8.21 2.50 1.79
C TRP A 254 8.90 1.33 2.47
N PHE A 255 9.96 0.78 1.86
CA PHE A 255 10.71 -0.32 2.45
C PHE A 255 12.17 -0.33 2.00
N GLY A 256 13.04 -0.95 2.78
CA GLY A 256 14.46 -1.05 2.46
C GLY A 256 15.28 -1.68 3.57
N GLY A 257 16.60 -1.73 3.37
CA GLY A 257 17.52 -2.09 4.45
C GLY A 257 17.42 -1.07 5.58
N LYS A 258 17.49 -1.52 6.83
CA LYS A 258 17.55 -0.62 7.99
C LYS A 258 18.91 0.09 7.98
N LYS A 259 18.98 1.38 8.32
CA LYS A 259 20.27 1.97 8.68
C LYS A 259 20.78 1.25 9.93
N ASP A 260 22.04 0.80 9.90
CA ASP A 260 22.68 0.33 11.12
C ASP A 260 22.67 1.49 12.13
N VAL A 261 21.99 1.29 13.26
CA VAL A 261 22.23 2.15 14.41
C VAL A 261 23.64 1.80 14.85
N ILE A 262 24.61 2.66 14.54
CA ILE A 262 25.91 2.61 15.20
C ILE A 262 25.57 2.74 16.69
N LYS A 263 25.59 1.61 17.42
CA LYS A 263 25.70 1.67 18.87
C LYS A 263 27.10 2.22 19.09
N SER A 264 27.18 3.52 19.37
CA SER A 264 28.35 4.06 20.06
C SER A 264 28.53 3.23 21.32
N GLU A 265 29.66 2.54 21.40
CA GLU A 265 30.10 1.73 22.53
C GLU A 265 29.97 2.47 23.87
#